data_AF-A0A835ZH98-F1
#
_entry.id   AF-A0A835ZH98-F1
#
_cell.length_a   1.000
_cell.length_b   1.000
_cell.length_c   1.000
_cell.angle_alpha   90.00
_cell.angle_beta   90.00
_cell.angle_gamma   90.00
#
_symmetry.space_group_name_H-M   'P 1'
#
loop_
_entity.id
_entity.type
_entity.pdbx_description
1 polymer ?
#
loop_
_entity_poly.entity_id
_entity_poly.type
_entity_poly.pdbx_seq_one_letter_code
_entity_poly.pdbx_strand_id
1 'polypeptide(L)'
;MPHESSDLPEYVVQQVIRCTLKTAATMETLWEEVGYNFEERVGFVDLLLQAVGRVCEERMEAELRLRNELTARIEHVGAEVARMARRAGAAVPAGGEARQQFLYGGSHFNVAAMTLTDRLAVLEVRCDELKKEEDRRRAAIQRWHAQIARDKENMADPLEPEWHDTESDLSDARLAAFEAKAQAVSAEKAARAQRIVALVLQCHTLFRELRWEPQLPLDYQIEELHELAALRRERQAAQLAQLRELWARLGTPQAERDAFEAALGADGIGEAGMERLERALRARRAEQRGALATLVADARAEAAAQLAALQASAQEAVPQNAQALSAPEGSWNETVLEGCMAARNALRDLAQRIAPLQQSIDKREAMLLEREEFFAQQQQQIDYSARGSGLTEQLQRVERMKRRIKEKLPRLTDALRRALAQWEQAEGFPVRYRGQRYLDLLERPVRAGAGRRRRRCGRGRGGVALPGAVHHHEHVRARARAAPPDGDGGSTASSASAASTAAAAAAAAAALPVPPQRAPPELPQRAREGSNPLAKALAAGGGGGGGGAADGARGSSSADTLPPPRNPLLKAAQAPPPLPVRANGDANPRPLSMQGLEELLARQPGLQSPPRSQVTAAAAAAAAAVPRPGGDRSGARR
;
A
#
# COMPACT_ATOMS: atom_id res chain seq x y z
N MET A 1 -37.58 65.20 -13.35
CA MET A 1 -38.26 64.77 -14.58
C MET A 1 -39.54 64.07 -14.18
N PRO A 2 -40.67 64.26 -14.90
CA PRO A 2 -41.69 63.21 -14.91
C PRO A 2 -41.02 61.93 -15.43
N HIS A 3 -41.45 60.77 -14.94
CA HIS A 3 -41.24 59.56 -15.74
C HIS A 3 -42.13 59.73 -16.98
N GLU A 4 -41.54 59.74 -18.16
CA GLU A 4 -42.28 59.32 -19.35
C GLU A 4 -42.80 57.92 -19.01
N SER A 5 -44.13 57.78 -18.98
CA SER A 5 -44.74 56.51 -18.64
C SER A 5 -44.26 55.47 -19.64
N SER A 6 -44.02 54.25 -19.17
CA SER A 6 -43.68 53.13 -20.04
C SER A 6 -44.93 52.65 -20.77
N ASP A 7 -45.54 53.57 -21.52
CA ASP A 7 -46.66 53.37 -22.39
C ASP A 7 -46.25 52.28 -23.37
N LEU A 8 -46.89 51.11 -23.26
CA LEU A 8 -46.84 50.08 -24.30
C LEU A 8 -47.09 50.81 -25.63
N PRO A 9 -46.10 50.87 -26.55
CA PRO A 9 -46.04 51.93 -27.56
C PRO A 9 -47.39 52.05 -28.24
N GLU A 10 -48.03 53.23 -28.22
CA GLU A 10 -49.51 53.34 -28.30
C GLU A 10 -50.12 52.50 -29.44
N TYR A 11 -49.43 52.47 -30.58
CA TYR A 11 -49.64 51.58 -31.72
C TYR A 11 -49.91 50.09 -31.38
N VAL A 12 -49.17 49.48 -30.46
CA VAL A 12 -49.33 48.09 -29.98
C VAL A 12 -50.67 47.92 -29.25
N VAL A 13 -51.02 48.85 -28.36
CA VAL A 13 -52.32 48.82 -27.65
C VAL A 13 -53.46 49.03 -28.65
N GLN A 14 -53.33 50.02 -29.54
CA GLN A 14 -54.25 50.23 -30.66
C GLN A 14 -54.34 49.00 -31.58
N GLN A 15 -53.25 48.26 -31.81
CA GLN A 15 -53.24 47.06 -32.65
C GLN A 15 -53.92 45.87 -31.96
N VAL A 16 -53.75 45.69 -30.65
CA VAL A 16 -54.52 44.71 -29.87
C VAL A 16 -56.01 45.02 -29.93
N ILE A 17 -56.41 46.28 -29.69
CA ILE A 17 -57.80 46.75 -29.79
C ILE A 17 -58.35 46.57 -31.21
N ARG A 18 -57.57 46.92 -32.25
CA ARG A 18 -57.94 46.73 -33.65
C ARG A 18 -58.14 45.25 -34.01
N CYS A 19 -57.31 44.36 -33.46
CA CYS A 19 -57.46 42.92 -33.64
C CYS A 19 -58.69 42.37 -32.90
N THR A 20 -58.94 42.74 -31.64
CA THR A 20 -60.13 42.26 -30.91
C THR A 20 -61.43 42.76 -31.53
N LEU A 21 -61.50 44.04 -31.93
CA LEU A 21 -62.65 44.59 -32.65
C LEU A 21 -62.88 43.89 -34.00
N LYS A 22 -61.82 43.61 -34.77
CA LYS A 22 -61.93 42.87 -36.04
C LYS A 22 -62.44 41.44 -35.80
N THR A 23 -61.89 40.74 -34.80
CA THR A 23 -62.33 39.38 -34.44
C THR A 23 -63.80 39.38 -34.02
N ALA A 24 -64.22 40.31 -33.16
CA ALA A 24 -65.61 40.45 -32.73
C ALA A 24 -66.57 40.66 -33.91
N ALA A 25 -66.26 41.58 -34.83
CA ALA A 25 -67.06 41.80 -36.04
C ALA A 25 -67.15 40.55 -36.93
N THR A 26 -66.06 39.77 -37.08
CA THR A 26 -66.12 38.50 -37.83
C THR A 26 -66.88 37.39 -37.11
N MET A 27 -66.92 37.41 -35.78
CA MET A 27 -67.75 36.47 -35.01
C MET A 27 -69.23 36.83 -35.11
N GLU A 28 -69.56 38.12 -35.09
CA GLU A 28 -70.93 38.62 -35.28
C GLU A 28 -71.53 38.16 -36.62
N THR A 29 -70.82 38.34 -37.74
CA THR A 29 -71.27 37.86 -39.05
C THR A 29 -71.45 36.34 -39.09
N LEU A 30 -70.52 35.57 -38.50
CA LEU A 30 -70.62 34.11 -38.45
C LEU A 30 -71.78 33.64 -37.56
N TRP A 31 -72.11 34.38 -36.50
CA TRP A 31 -73.25 34.06 -35.64
C TRP A 31 -74.60 34.36 -36.30
N GLU A 32 -74.65 35.32 -37.21
CA GLU A 32 -75.82 35.55 -38.08
C GLU A 32 -75.97 34.47 -39.14
N GLU A 33 -74.88 34.06 -39.81
CA GLU A 33 -74.90 32.97 -40.81
C GLU A 33 -75.34 31.62 -40.21
N VAL A 34 -74.90 31.30 -38.98
CA VAL A 34 -75.26 30.04 -38.29
C VAL A 34 -76.61 30.14 -37.54
N GLY A 35 -77.10 31.34 -37.27
CA GLY A 35 -78.40 31.56 -36.61
C GLY A 35 -78.39 31.41 -35.08
N TYR A 36 -77.24 31.59 -34.42
CA TYR A 36 -77.16 31.54 -32.95
C TYR A 36 -78.02 32.61 -32.28
N ASN A 37 -78.66 32.26 -31.17
CA ASN A 37 -79.51 33.15 -30.40
C ASN A 37 -78.68 34.15 -29.55
N PHE A 38 -79.32 35.19 -29.02
CA PHE A 38 -78.63 36.25 -28.28
C PHE A 38 -77.91 35.76 -27.02
N GLU A 39 -78.49 34.83 -26.27
CA GLU A 39 -77.91 34.29 -25.03
C GLU A 39 -76.66 33.44 -25.33
N GLU A 40 -76.70 32.64 -26.41
CA GLU A 40 -75.54 31.89 -26.91
C GLU A 40 -74.40 32.81 -27.33
N ARG A 41 -74.70 33.87 -28.11
CA ARG A 41 -73.71 34.88 -28.51
C ARG A 41 -73.06 35.56 -27.30
N VAL A 42 -73.85 35.97 -26.31
CA VAL A 42 -73.34 36.56 -25.06
C VAL A 42 -72.45 35.57 -24.31
N GLY A 43 -72.83 34.29 -24.22
CA GLY A 43 -72.01 33.24 -23.62
C GLY A 43 -70.66 33.04 -24.33
N PHE A 44 -70.64 33.09 -25.67
CA PHE A 44 -69.38 33.02 -26.43
C PHE A 44 -68.50 34.28 -26.27
N VAL A 45 -69.10 35.47 -26.17
CA VAL A 45 -68.35 36.71 -25.86
C VAL A 45 -67.73 36.63 -24.46
N ASP A 46 -68.49 36.20 -23.46
CA ASP A 46 -68.00 36.05 -22.08
C ASP A 46 -66.85 35.04 -21.99
N LEU A 47 -66.98 33.85 -22.61
CA LEU A 47 -65.89 32.87 -22.69
C LEU A 47 -64.63 33.42 -23.37
N LEU A 48 -64.76 34.25 -24.41
CA LEU A 48 -63.63 34.91 -25.07
C LEU A 48 -62.99 35.98 -24.17
N LEU A 49 -63.80 36.81 -23.50
CA LEU A 49 -63.31 37.81 -22.54
C LEU A 49 -62.59 37.15 -21.35
N GLN A 50 -63.12 36.05 -20.82
CA GLN A 50 -62.46 35.23 -19.79
C GLN A 50 -61.17 34.57 -20.28
N ALA A 51 -61.06 34.24 -21.57
CA ALA A 51 -59.82 33.71 -22.13
C ALA A 51 -58.75 34.81 -22.29
N VAL A 52 -59.12 35.98 -22.82
CA VAL A 52 -58.22 37.13 -22.94
C VAL A 52 -57.79 37.64 -21.56
N GLY A 53 -58.74 37.73 -20.61
CA GLY A 53 -58.48 38.11 -19.21
C GLY A 53 -57.40 37.23 -18.57
N ARG A 54 -57.58 35.90 -18.60
CA ARG A 54 -56.58 34.94 -18.09
C ARG A 54 -55.20 35.10 -18.73
N VAL A 55 -55.11 35.27 -20.05
CA VAL A 55 -53.81 35.47 -20.73
C VAL A 55 -53.14 36.79 -20.31
N CYS A 56 -53.92 37.85 -20.09
CA CYS A 56 -53.41 39.12 -19.56
C CYS A 56 -52.97 39.01 -18.10
N GLU A 57 -53.75 38.34 -17.25
CA GLU A 57 -53.45 38.08 -15.84
C GLU A 57 -52.19 37.19 -15.69
N GLU A 58 -52.10 36.08 -16.41
CA GLU A 58 -50.93 35.20 -16.45
C GLU A 58 -49.67 35.95 -16.89
N ARG A 59 -49.78 36.86 -17.89
CA ARG A 59 -48.62 37.66 -18.31
C ARG A 59 -48.25 38.73 -17.28
N MET A 60 -49.23 39.42 -16.69
CA MET A 60 -48.99 40.38 -15.61
C MET A 60 -48.34 39.71 -14.41
N GLU A 61 -48.80 38.52 -14.01
CA GLU A 61 -48.15 37.72 -12.98
C GLU A 61 -46.72 37.33 -13.36
N ALA A 62 -46.46 36.91 -14.60
CA ALA A 62 -45.11 36.58 -15.05
C ALA A 62 -44.14 37.78 -14.94
N GLU A 63 -44.56 38.97 -15.38
CA GLU A 63 -43.74 40.20 -15.26
C GLU A 63 -43.57 40.63 -13.79
N LEU A 64 -44.60 40.50 -12.95
CA LEU A 64 -44.52 40.77 -11.51
C LEU A 64 -43.57 39.80 -10.79
N ARG A 65 -43.61 38.50 -11.15
CA ARG A 65 -42.68 37.49 -10.64
C ARG A 65 -41.24 37.82 -11.05
N LEU A 66 -40.99 38.15 -12.32
CA LEU A 66 -39.67 38.56 -12.82
C LEU A 66 -39.16 39.83 -12.14
N ARG A 67 -40.01 40.86 -11.97
CA ARG A 67 -39.68 42.08 -11.23
C ARG A 67 -39.27 41.77 -9.79
N ASN A 68 -40.01 40.90 -9.11
CA ASN A 68 -39.73 40.51 -7.73
C ASN A 68 -38.43 39.70 -7.62
N GLU A 69 -38.17 38.77 -8.55
CA GLU A 69 -36.92 38.01 -8.63
C GLU A 69 -35.70 38.93 -8.86
N LEU A 70 -35.78 39.84 -9.82
CA LEU A 70 -34.72 40.83 -10.08
C LEU A 70 -34.50 41.72 -8.85
N THR A 71 -35.57 42.15 -8.16
CA THR A 71 -35.45 42.96 -6.94
C THR A 71 -34.76 42.18 -5.82
N ALA A 72 -35.15 40.93 -5.57
CA ALA A 72 -34.51 40.07 -4.57
C ALA A 72 -33.04 39.77 -4.90
N ARG A 73 -32.70 39.58 -6.18
CA ARG A 73 -31.31 39.38 -6.63
C ARG A 73 -30.47 40.66 -6.47
N ILE A 74 -31.03 41.83 -6.77
CA ILE A 74 -30.40 43.15 -6.51
C ILE A 74 -30.12 43.33 -5.01
N GLU A 75 -31.06 42.97 -4.14
CA GLU A 75 -30.86 43.02 -2.69
C GLU A 75 -29.80 42.02 -2.21
N HIS A 76 -29.78 40.80 -2.76
CA HIS A 76 -28.79 39.77 -2.45
C HIS A 76 -27.37 40.20 -2.86
N VAL A 77 -27.15 40.60 -4.12
CA VAL A 77 -25.83 41.04 -4.60
C VAL A 77 -25.43 42.35 -3.91
N GLY A 78 -26.37 43.26 -3.66
CA GLY A 78 -26.13 44.47 -2.86
C GLY A 78 -25.74 44.20 -1.40
N ALA A 79 -26.18 43.08 -0.82
CA ALA A 79 -25.73 42.59 0.49
C ALA A 79 -24.37 41.89 0.41
N GLU A 80 -24.08 41.14 -0.65
CA GLU A 80 -22.77 40.54 -0.91
C GLU A 80 -21.67 41.61 -1.10
N VAL A 81 -21.90 42.59 -1.97
CA VAL A 81 -21.00 43.74 -2.19
C VAL A 81 -20.74 44.48 -0.87
N ALA A 82 -21.79 44.74 -0.08
CA ALA A 82 -21.66 45.34 1.25
C ALA A 82 -20.92 44.45 2.27
N ARG A 83 -20.95 43.12 2.13
CA ARG A 83 -20.19 42.18 2.98
C ARG A 83 -18.71 42.15 2.63
N MET A 84 -18.38 42.08 1.34
CA MET A 84 -16.99 42.06 0.86
C MET A 84 -16.29 43.40 1.09
N ALA A 85 -16.97 44.51 0.84
CA ALA A 85 -16.45 45.85 1.17
C ALA A 85 -16.03 45.96 2.65
N ARG A 86 -16.84 45.45 3.58
CA ARG A 86 -16.50 45.44 5.02
C ARG A 86 -15.30 44.55 5.35
N ARG A 87 -15.10 43.42 4.65
CA ARG A 87 -13.89 42.57 4.80
C ARG A 87 -12.62 43.25 4.30
N ALA A 88 -12.74 44.05 3.23
CA ALA A 88 -11.66 44.89 2.73
C ALA A 88 -11.43 46.17 3.58
N GLY A 89 -12.11 46.32 4.73
CA GLY A 89 -12.00 47.50 5.59
C GLY A 89 -12.72 48.75 5.08
N ALA A 90 -13.43 48.69 3.95
CA ALA A 90 -14.14 49.83 3.39
C ALA A 90 -15.41 50.16 4.21
N ALA A 91 -15.55 51.43 4.58
CA ALA A 91 -16.70 51.93 5.35
C ALA A 91 -17.97 51.94 4.48
N VAL A 92 -18.82 50.92 4.64
CA VAL A 92 -20.12 50.84 3.98
C VAL A 92 -21.15 51.69 4.75
N PRO A 93 -21.73 52.75 4.16
CA PRO A 93 -22.73 53.57 4.83
C PRO A 93 -24.02 52.77 5.11
N ALA A 94 -24.61 53.00 6.29
CA ALA A 94 -25.68 52.17 6.84
C ALA A 94 -26.99 52.18 6.04
N GLY A 95 -27.29 53.25 5.29
CA GLY A 95 -28.52 53.39 4.52
C GLY A 95 -28.57 54.65 3.66
N GLY A 96 -29.75 54.95 3.12
CA GLY A 96 -30.02 56.14 2.31
C GLY A 96 -29.26 56.19 0.98
N GLU A 97 -29.22 57.37 0.39
CA GLU A 97 -28.56 57.65 -0.90
C GLU A 97 -27.07 57.30 -0.88
N ALA A 98 -26.37 57.54 0.24
CA ALA A 98 -24.96 57.18 0.40
C ALA A 98 -24.70 55.68 0.18
N ARG A 99 -25.61 54.79 0.62
CA ARG A 99 -25.51 53.36 0.32
C ARG A 99 -25.76 53.04 -1.15
N GLN A 100 -26.60 53.79 -1.83
CA GLN A 100 -26.79 53.64 -3.28
C GLN A 100 -25.56 54.14 -4.06
N GLN A 101 -25.07 55.34 -3.77
CA GLN A 101 -23.86 55.92 -4.37
C GLN A 101 -22.63 55.00 -4.19
N PHE A 102 -22.47 54.38 -3.01
CA PHE A 102 -21.43 53.38 -2.76
C PHE A 102 -21.57 52.13 -3.63
N LEU A 103 -22.79 51.60 -3.77
CA LEU A 103 -23.08 50.36 -4.51
C LEU A 103 -22.96 50.53 -6.03
N TYR A 104 -23.37 51.68 -6.58
CA TYR A 104 -23.39 51.94 -8.03
C TYR A 104 -22.21 52.81 -8.53
N GLY A 105 -21.14 52.96 -7.74
CA GLY A 105 -19.86 53.50 -8.24
C GLY A 105 -19.72 55.02 -8.29
N GLY A 106 -20.58 55.78 -7.58
CA GLY A 106 -20.36 57.22 -7.34
C GLY A 106 -21.51 58.15 -7.76
N SER A 107 -21.24 59.47 -7.63
CA SER A 107 -22.25 60.55 -7.57
C SER A 107 -23.05 60.82 -8.85
N HIS A 108 -22.75 60.16 -9.97
CA HIS A 108 -23.29 60.53 -11.29
C HIS A 108 -24.38 59.58 -11.82
N PHE A 109 -24.59 58.42 -11.19
CA PHE A 109 -25.65 57.50 -11.61
C PHE A 109 -26.98 57.85 -10.94
N ASN A 110 -27.94 58.33 -11.74
CA ASN A 110 -29.32 58.48 -11.30
C ASN A 110 -29.99 57.10 -11.19
N VAL A 111 -29.87 56.47 -10.02
CA VAL A 111 -30.38 55.11 -9.72
C VAL A 111 -31.90 54.99 -9.95
N ALA A 112 -32.65 56.10 -9.89
CA ALA A 112 -34.09 56.14 -10.17
C ALA A 112 -34.42 56.11 -11.68
N ALA A 113 -33.44 56.34 -12.56
CA ALA A 113 -33.59 56.26 -14.02
C ALA A 113 -33.04 54.96 -14.63
N MET A 114 -32.37 54.11 -13.84
CA MET A 114 -31.82 52.83 -14.30
C MET A 114 -32.84 51.70 -14.21
N THR A 115 -32.86 50.79 -15.20
CA THR A 115 -33.69 49.59 -15.12
C THR A 115 -33.20 48.63 -14.03
N LEU A 116 -34.04 47.69 -13.60
CA LEU A 116 -33.62 46.65 -12.66
C LEU A 116 -32.48 45.80 -13.23
N THR A 117 -32.51 45.52 -14.53
CA THR A 117 -31.44 44.82 -15.26
C THR A 117 -30.11 45.59 -15.26
N ASP A 118 -30.12 46.91 -15.50
CA ASP A 118 -28.89 47.72 -15.46
C ASP A 118 -28.31 47.78 -14.03
N ARG A 119 -29.18 47.94 -13.04
CA ARG A 119 -28.80 47.96 -11.62
C ARG A 119 -28.20 46.65 -11.18
N LEU A 120 -28.76 45.52 -11.62
CA LEU A 120 -28.20 44.20 -11.36
C LEU A 120 -26.81 44.05 -12.03
N ALA A 121 -26.68 44.42 -13.31
CA ALA A 121 -25.42 44.32 -14.03
C ALA A 121 -24.30 45.14 -13.39
N VAL A 122 -24.57 46.38 -12.95
CA VAL A 122 -23.59 47.21 -12.23
C VAL A 122 -23.21 46.59 -10.89
N LEU A 123 -24.17 46.02 -10.14
CA LEU A 123 -23.88 45.33 -8.88
C LEU A 123 -23.04 44.05 -9.08
N GLU A 124 -23.29 43.29 -10.15
CA GLU A 124 -22.54 42.08 -10.47
C GLU A 124 -21.10 42.41 -10.91
N VAL A 125 -20.91 43.42 -11.77
CA VAL A 125 -19.57 43.94 -12.11
C VAL A 125 -18.83 44.43 -10.85
N ARG A 126 -19.51 45.17 -9.97
CA ARG A 126 -18.92 45.66 -8.71
C ARG A 126 -18.60 44.54 -7.72
N CYS A 127 -19.39 43.47 -7.72
CA CYS A 127 -19.11 42.25 -6.96
C CYS A 127 -17.82 41.58 -7.44
N ASP A 128 -17.67 41.46 -8.76
CA ASP A 128 -16.48 40.92 -9.42
C ASP A 128 -15.21 41.75 -9.21
N GLU A 129 -15.31 43.08 -9.22
CA GLU A 129 -14.21 43.99 -8.87
C GLU A 129 -13.72 43.76 -7.43
N LEU A 130 -14.65 43.69 -6.47
CA LEU A 130 -14.32 43.46 -5.07
C LEU A 130 -13.74 42.07 -4.82
N LYS A 131 -14.19 41.03 -5.55
CA LYS A 131 -13.59 39.69 -5.49
C LYS A 131 -12.14 39.70 -5.99
N LYS A 132 -11.89 40.31 -7.15
CA LYS A 132 -10.53 40.49 -7.71
C LYS A 132 -9.62 41.30 -6.78
N GLU A 133 -10.17 42.24 -6.02
CA GLU A 133 -9.43 42.99 -5.01
C GLU A 133 -9.20 42.20 -3.71
N GLU A 134 -10.16 41.40 -3.24
CA GLU A 134 -9.99 40.47 -2.12
C GLU A 134 -8.84 39.48 -2.42
N ASP A 135 -8.81 38.91 -3.63
CA ASP A 135 -7.77 37.98 -4.10
C ASP A 135 -6.38 38.64 -4.15
N ARG A 136 -6.28 39.88 -4.66
CA ARG A 136 -5.01 40.64 -4.68
C ARG A 136 -4.48 40.88 -3.27
N ARG A 137 -5.35 41.28 -2.34
CA ARG A 137 -5.00 41.59 -0.95
C ARG A 137 -4.58 40.34 -0.19
N ARG A 138 -5.33 39.25 -0.34
CA ARG A 138 -4.97 37.91 0.18
C ARG A 138 -3.62 37.45 -0.37
N ALA A 139 -3.38 37.58 -1.68
CA ALA A 139 -2.11 37.24 -2.30
C ALA A 139 -0.94 38.16 -1.87
N ALA A 140 -1.19 39.42 -1.52
CA ALA A 140 -0.17 40.33 -0.97
C ALA A 140 0.20 39.94 0.48
N ILE A 141 -0.79 39.69 1.33
CA ILE A 141 -0.57 39.20 2.71
C ILE A 141 0.17 37.86 2.70
N GLN A 142 -0.21 36.92 1.84
CA GLN A 142 0.47 35.62 1.72
C GLN A 142 1.94 35.77 1.29
N ARG A 143 2.28 36.73 0.41
CA ARG A 143 3.68 37.03 0.05
C ARG A 143 4.46 37.58 1.24
N TRP A 144 3.90 38.54 1.97
CA TRP A 144 4.55 39.12 3.15
C TRP A 144 4.72 38.08 4.27
N HIS A 145 3.68 37.29 4.58
CA HIS A 145 3.77 36.16 5.51
C HIS A 145 4.86 35.16 5.09
N ALA A 146 4.90 34.76 3.82
CA ALA A 146 5.93 33.86 3.31
C ALA A 146 7.34 34.48 3.31
N GLN A 147 7.49 35.80 3.26
CA GLN A 147 8.78 36.47 3.48
C GLN A 147 9.16 36.46 4.96
N ILE A 148 8.26 36.93 5.85
CA ILE A 148 8.49 36.96 7.30
C ILE A 148 8.85 35.56 7.82
N ALA A 149 8.12 34.52 7.40
CA ALA A 149 8.39 33.15 7.80
C ALA A 149 9.79 32.68 7.39
N ARG A 150 10.20 32.92 6.13
CA ARG A 150 11.55 32.58 5.65
C ARG A 150 12.63 33.40 6.36
N ASP A 151 12.41 34.68 6.63
CA ASP A 151 13.41 35.51 7.30
C ASP A 151 13.54 35.18 8.81
N LYS A 152 12.44 34.76 9.47
CA LYS A 152 12.42 34.19 10.82
C LYS A 152 13.11 32.81 10.90
N GLU A 153 12.81 31.92 9.95
CA GLU A 153 13.44 30.59 9.80
C GLU A 153 14.96 30.71 9.61
N ASN A 154 15.41 31.62 8.74
CA ASN A 154 16.84 31.95 8.56
C ASN A 154 17.52 32.49 9.84
N MET A 155 16.74 32.96 10.83
CA MET A 155 17.22 33.45 12.13
C MET A 155 17.02 32.42 13.26
N ALA A 156 16.48 31.24 12.96
CA ALA A 156 16.05 30.21 13.91
C ALA A 156 15.02 30.67 14.96
N ASP A 157 14.33 31.79 14.70
CA ASP A 157 13.28 32.32 15.57
C ASP A 157 11.90 31.85 15.11
N PRO A 158 11.00 31.40 16.01
CA PRO A 158 9.63 31.08 15.62
C PRO A 158 8.86 32.34 15.20
N LEU A 159 7.90 32.16 14.29
CA LEU A 159 6.93 33.20 13.92
C LEU A 159 5.92 33.40 15.06
N GLU A 160 5.60 34.66 15.37
CA GLU A 160 4.64 34.97 16.43
C GLU A 160 3.19 34.68 15.93
N PRO A 161 2.32 34.04 16.73
CA PRO A 161 1.08 33.43 16.24
C PRO A 161 0.05 34.43 15.69
N GLU A 162 0.16 35.71 16.07
CA GLU A 162 -0.62 36.83 15.54
C GLU A 162 -0.43 37.08 14.02
N TRP A 163 0.64 36.52 13.42
CA TRP A 163 0.95 36.65 11.99
C TRP A 163 0.49 35.45 11.15
N HIS A 164 0.07 34.33 11.77
CA HIS A 164 -0.45 33.17 11.04
C HIS A 164 -1.82 33.42 10.40
N ASP A 165 -2.64 34.31 10.96
CA ASP A 165 -3.91 34.69 10.36
C ASP A 165 -3.68 35.61 9.16
N THR A 166 -3.91 35.04 7.98
CA THR A 166 -3.76 35.67 6.67
C THR A 166 -5.10 35.83 5.94
N GLU A 167 -6.23 35.53 6.60
CA GLU A 167 -7.53 35.38 5.94
C GLU A 167 -8.69 36.15 6.58
N SER A 168 -8.65 36.50 7.88
CA SER A 168 -9.79 37.12 8.57
C SER A 168 -9.95 38.62 8.31
N ASP A 169 -8.83 39.33 8.13
CA ASP A 169 -8.77 40.79 7.94
C ASP A 169 -7.94 41.13 6.71
N LEU A 170 -8.59 41.77 5.74
CA LEU A 170 -8.00 42.21 4.46
C LEU A 170 -8.07 43.74 4.31
N SER A 171 -8.12 44.45 5.44
CA SER A 171 -8.02 45.91 5.51
C SER A 171 -6.63 46.41 5.12
N ASP A 172 -6.58 47.65 4.64
CA ASP A 172 -5.33 48.34 4.31
C ASP A 172 -4.41 48.52 5.53
N ALA A 173 -4.98 48.57 6.75
CA ALA A 173 -4.24 48.59 8.00
C ALA A 173 -3.51 47.26 8.27
N ARG A 174 -4.17 46.11 8.05
CA ARG A 174 -3.56 44.78 8.19
C ARG A 174 -2.49 44.54 7.12
N LEU A 175 -2.72 44.98 5.89
CA LEU A 175 -1.72 44.98 4.81
C LEU A 175 -0.46 45.77 5.19
N ALA A 176 -0.63 47.02 5.64
CA ALA A 176 0.49 47.85 6.08
C ALA A 176 1.23 47.26 7.30
N ALA A 177 0.52 46.61 8.22
CA ALA A 177 1.13 45.92 9.35
C ALA A 177 1.99 44.71 8.92
N PHE A 178 1.52 43.90 7.96
CA PHE A 178 2.30 42.80 7.37
C PHE A 178 3.54 43.31 6.64
N GLU A 179 3.42 44.37 5.84
CA GLU A 179 4.57 44.98 5.17
C GLU A 179 5.59 45.55 6.17
N ALA A 180 5.15 46.32 7.16
CA ALA A 180 6.03 46.87 8.20
C ALA A 180 6.74 45.76 9.00
N LYS A 181 6.05 44.65 9.32
CA LYS A 181 6.64 43.47 9.97
C LYS A 181 7.69 42.81 9.07
N ALA A 182 7.43 42.65 7.78
CA ALA A 182 8.39 42.09 6.82
C ALA A 182 9.65 42.95 6.70
N GLN A 183 9.48 44.28 6.59
CA GLN A 183 10.60 45.23 6.57
C GLN A 183 11.40 45.19 7.88
N ALA A 184 10.75 45.15 9.05
CA ALA A 184 11.41 45.08 10.34
C ALA A 184 12.21 43.78 10.55
N VAL A 185 11.64 42.62 10.19
CA VAL A 185 12.32 41.32 10.30
C VAL A 185 13.48 41.23 9.31
N SER A 186 13.33 41.76 8.09
CA SER A 186 14.44 41.85 7.13
C SER A 186 15.57 42.78 7.61
N ALA A 187 15.24 43.89 8.27
CA ALA A 187 16.22 44.81 8.86
C ALA A 187 16.94 44.17 10.05
N GLU A 188 16.24 43.40 10.89
CA GLU A 188 16.86 42.62 11.96
C GLU A 188 17.83 41.57 11.41
N LYS A 189 17.40 40.81 10.39
CA LYS A 189 18.24 39.82 9.69
C LYS A 189 19.52 40.44 9.14
N ALA A 190 19.41 41.60 8.48
CA ALA A 190 20.56 42.35 7.98
C ALA A 190 21.50 42.81 9.11
N ALA A 191 20.95 43.31 10.23
CA ALA A 191 21.74 43.72 11.39
C ALA A 191 22.42 42.55 12.11
N ARG A 192 21.79 41.35 12.16
CA ARG A 192 22.42 40.12 12.65
C ARG A 192 23.57 39.68 11.72
N ALA A 193 23.35 39.69 10.41
CA ALA A 193 24.38 39.36 9.42
C ALA A 193 25.60 40.31 9.48
N GLN A 194 25.38 41.62 9.59
CA GLN A 194 26.46 42.61 9.78
C GLN A 194 27.30 42.33 11.03
N ARG A 195 26.67 41.94 12.16
CA ARG A 195 27.41 41.55 13.39
C ARG A 195 28.24 40.29 13.18
N ILE A 196 27.72 39.28 12.47
CA ILE A 196 28.44 38.05 12.17
C ILE A 196 29.68 38.35 11.30
N VAL A 197 29.53 39.15 10.23
CA VAL A 197 30.67 39.57 9.39
C VAL A 197 31.71 40.35 10.21
N ALA A 198 31.28 41.27 11.08
CA ALA A 198 32.20 42.01 11.95
C ALA A 198 32.97 41.10 12.93
N LEU A 199 32.30 40.09 13.52
CA LEU A 199 32.94 39.09 14.39
C LEU A 199 33.92 38.20 13.61
N VAL A 200 33.57 37.74 12.41
CA VAL A 200 34.46 36.94 11.55
C VAL A 200 35.74 37.74 11.20
N LEU A 201 35.61 39.03 10.87
CA LEU A 201 36.76 39.90 10.61
C LEU A 201 37.60 40.18 11.85
N GLN A 202 36.99 40.28 13.04
CA GLN A 202 37.72 40.35 14.32
C GLN A 202 38.49 39.05 14.59
N CYS A 203 37.87 37.87 14.43
CA CYS A 203 38.54 36.59 14.54
C CYS A 203 39.71 36.45 13.55
N HIS A 204 39.53 36.85 12.30
CA HIS A 204 40.59 36.86 11.28
C HIS A 204 41.76 37.80 11.63
N THR A 205 41.46 38.93 12.28
CA THR A 205 42.47 39.87 12.79
C THR A 205 43.26 39.24 13.94
N LEU A 206 42.57 38.61 14.89
CA LEU A 206 43.20 37.87 16.00
C LEU A 206 44.05 36.68 15.52
N PHE A 207 43.60 35.91 14.52
CA PHE A 207 44.41 34.82 13.95
C PHE A 207 45.71 35.34 13.31
N ARG A 208 45.66 36.49 12.60
CA ARG A 208 46.84 37.17 12.07
C ARG A 208 47.79 37.65 13.19
N GLU A 209 47.27 38.27 14.25
CA GLU A 209 48.06 38.75 15.39
C GLU A 209 48.73 37.61 16.16
N LEU A 210 47.99 36.52 16.41
CA LEU A 210 48.49 35.31 17.07
C LEU A 210 49.44 34.47 16.20
N ARG A 211 49.58 34.81 14.91
CA ARG A 211 50.24 33.98 13.87
C ARG A 211 49.69 32.56 13.81
N TRP A 212 48.41 32.39 14.11
CA TRP A 212 47.73 31.11 13.93
C TRP A 212 47.38 30.98 12.45
N GLU A 213 48.30 30.41 11.68
CA GLU A 213 48.00 29.93 10.33
C GLU A 213 47.06 28.71 10.45
N PRO A 214 45.80 28.79 10.02
CA PRO A 214 44.96 27.60 9.94
C PRO A 214 45.56 26.70 8.85
N GLN A 215 45.79 25.42 9.17
CA GLN A 215 46.54 24.50 8.31
C GLN A 215 45.91 24.29 6.91
N LEU A 216 44.62 24.60 6.79
CA LEU A 216 43.86 24.71 5.54
C LEU A 216 43.00 25.99 5.61
N PRO A 217 42.70 26.65 4.48
CA PRO A 217 41.71 27.73 4.44
C PRO A 217 40.35 27.25 4.99
N LEU A 218 39.62 28.13 5.68
CA LEU A 218 38.32 27.80 6.27
C LEU A 218 37.33 27.30 5.21
N ASP A 219 37.37 27.87 4.00
CA ASP A 219 36.54 27.45 2.86
C ASP A 219 36.79 25.98 2.49
N TYR A 220 38.05 25.55 2.43
CA TYR A 220 38.43 24.16 2.15
C TYR A 220 37.95 23.20 3.27
N GLN A 221 38.04 23.63 4.53
CA GLN A 221 37.52 22.84 5.66
C GLN A 221 35.99 22.69 5.60
N ILE A 222 35.28 23.72 5.12
CA ILE A 222 33.83 23.67 4.90
C ILE A 222 33.48 22.76 3.71
N GLU A 223 34.22 22.83 2.61
CA GLU A 223 34.06 21.93 1.46
C GLU A 223 34.34 20.46 1.84
N GLU A 224 35.43 20.18 2.54
CA GLU A 224 35.76 18.84 3.05
C GLU A 224 34.66 18.30 4.01
N LEU A 225 34.14 19.13 4.92
CA LEU A 225 33.02 18.76 5.78
C LEU A 225 31.72 18.52 5.00
N HIS A 226 31.47 19.26 3.91
CA HIS A 226 30.33 19.02 3.02
C HIS A 226 30.47 17.73 2.22
N GLU A 227 31.66 17.41 1.71
CA GLU A 227 31.96 16.14 1.02
C GLU A 227 31.83 14.95 1.98
N LEU A 228 32.42 15.03 3.17
CA LEU A 228 32.28 14.00 4.22
C LEU A 228 30.80 13.81 4.63
N ALA A 229 30.01 14.89 4.71
CA ALA A 229 28.58 14.80 4.95
C ALA A 229 27.80 14.21 3.75
N ALA A 230 28.21 14.45 2.51
CA ALA A 230 27.62 13.85 1.32
C ALA A 230 27.90 12.32 1.26
N LEU A 231 29.15 11.91 1.46
CA LEU A 231 29.56 10.50 1.54
C LEU A 231 28.85 9.75 2.68
N ARG A 232 28.62 10.41 3.83
CA ARG A 232 27.80 9.86 4.93
C ARG A 232 26.35 9.62 4.49
N ARG A 233 25.70 10.60 3.81
CA ARG A 233 24.34 10.45 3.27
C ARG A 233 24.24 9.33 2.23
N GLU A 234 25.20 9.22 1.32
CA GLU A 234 25.23 8.18 0.30
C GLU A 234 25.36 6.78 0.93
N ARG A 235 26.29 6.60 1.88
CA ARG A 235 26.43 5.35 2.64
C ARG A 235 25.15 5.01 3.43
N GLN A 236 24.50 6.00 4.03
CA GLN A 236 23.23 5.83 4.75
C GLN A 236 22.12 5.34 3.80
N ALA A 237 21.98 5.97 2.62
CA ALA A 237 21.01 5.60 1.60
C ALA A 237 21.27 4.19 1.05
N ALA A 238 22.53 3.82 0.77
CA ALA A 238 22.91 2.49 0.30
C ALA A 238 22.61 1.39 1.35
N GLN A 239 22.89 1.65 2.63
CA GLN A 239 22.55 0.74 3.72
C GLN A 239 21.04 0.59 3.91
N LEU A 240 20.28 1.69 3.80
CA LEU A 240 18.83 1.67 3.91
C LEU A 240 18.15 0.99 2.71
N ALA A 241 18.71 1.10 1.50
CA ALA A 241 18.27 0.34 0.33
C ALA A 241 18.45 -1.19 0.54
N GLN A 242 19.62 -1.63 1.04
CA GLN A 242 19.87 -3.03 1.40
C GLN A 242 18.92 -3.52 2.50
N LEU A 243 18.56 -2.66 3.46
CA LEU A 243 17.62 -3.01 4.54
C LEU A 243 16.19 -3.16 4.01
N ARG A 244 15.74 -2.28 3.12
CA ARG A 244 14.45 -2.39 2.42
C ARG A 244 14.33 -3.66 1.58
N GLU A 245 15.40 -4.06 0.88
CA GLU A 245 15.42 -5.33 0.13
C GLU A 245 15.25 -6.53 1.08
N LEU A 246 15.96 -6.56 2.21
CA LEU A 246 15.82 -7.62 3.21
C LEU A 246 14.42 -7.64 3.84
N TRP A 247 13.81 -6.50 4.14
CA TRP A 247 12.43 -6.41 4.62
C TRP A 247 11.40 -6.90 3.59
N ALA A 248 11.66 -6.73 2.30
CA ALA A 248 10.82 -7.29 1.24
C ALA A 248 10.97 -8.82 1.17
N ARG A 249 12.21 -9.34 1.15
CA ARG A 249 12.50 -10.78 1.14
C ARG A 249 11.98 -11.52 2.39
N LEU A 250 12.04 -10.89 3.56
CA LEU A 250 11.61 -11.47 4.85
C LEU A 250 10.13 -11.22 5.17
N GLY A 251 9.38 -10.49 4.33
CA GLY A 251 7.96 -10.20 4.57
C GLY A 251 7.67 -9.29 5.78
N THR A 252 8.66 -8.53 6.26
CA THR A 252 8.55 -7.62 7.42
C THR A 252 7.36 -6.66 7.23
N PRO A 253 6.42 -6.52 8.20
CA PRO A 253 5.21 -5.73 8.02
C PRO A 253 5.51 -4.24 7.85
N GLN A 254 4.73 -3.55 7.02
CA GLN A 254 5.02 -2.16 6.63
C GLN A 254 5.11 -1.21 7.84
N ALA A 255 4.26 -1.39 8.86
CA ALA A 255 4.30 -0.59 10.09
C ALA A 255 5.63 -0.68 10.86
N GLU A 256 6.35 -1.81 10.82
CA GLU A 256 7.71 -1.89 11.39
C GLU A 256 8.72 -1.09 10.57
N ARG A 257 8.57 -1.08 9.24
CA ARG A 257 9.43 -0.33 8.32
C ARG A 257 9.23 1.17 8.53
N ASP A 258 7.98 1.62 8.52
CA ASP A 258 7.59 3.02 8.71
C ASP A 258 8.06 3.54 10.08
N ALA A 259 7.88 2.75 11.15
CA ALA A 259 8.36 3.09 12.48
C ALA A 259 9.89 3.17 12.57
N PHE A 260 10.62 2.28 11.88
CA PHE A 260 12.08 2.33 11.83
C PHE A 260 12.59 3.54 11.02
N GLU A 261 11.96 3.85 9.88
CA GLU A 261 12.33 5.00 9.06
C GLU A 261 11.99 6.33 9.74
N ALA A 262 10.87 6.41 10.46
CA ALA A 262 10.54 7.57 11.32
C ALA A 262 11.55 7.75 12.46
N ALA A 263 11.95 6.67 13.14
CA ALA A 263 12.99 6.72 14.18
C ALA A 263 14.36 7.13 13.63
N LEU A 264 14.72 6.67 12.43
CA LEU A 264 15.95 7.10 11.75
C LEU A 264 15.88 8.58 11.32
N GLY A 265 14.71 9.06 10.88
CA GLY A 265 14.48 10.47 10.57
C GLY A 265 14.67 11.39 11.78
N ALA A 266 14.33 10.92 12.98
CA ALA A 266 14.55 11.65 14.23
C ALA A 266 16.04 11.68 14.68
N ASP A 267 16.80 10.60 14.45
CA ASP A 267 18.25 10.55 14.69
C ASP A 267 19.07 11.34 13.64
N GLY A 268 18.49 11.55 12.45
CA GLY A 268 19.11 12.25 11.32
C GLY A 268 20.27 11.50 10.66
N ILE A 269 21.24 12.25 10.14
CA ILE A 269 22.45 11.73 9.45
C ILE A 269 23.59 11.49 10.48
N GLY A 270 23.25 11.43 11.77
CA GLY A 270 24.20 11.22 12.87
C GLY A 270 24.78 9.81 12.88
N GLU A 271 25.92 9.66 13.58
CA GLU A 271 26.60 8.37 13.74
C GLU A 271 25.71 7.34 14.48
N ALA A 272 24.83 7.79 15.38
CA ALA A 272 23.79 6.98 16.01
C ALA A 272 22.80 6.36 14.99
N GLY A 273 22.38 7.12 13.97
CA GLY A 273 21.51 6.63 12.90
C GLY A 273 22.22 5.59 12.02
N MET A 274 23.49 5.81 11.72
CA MET A 274 24.35 4.84 11.03
C MET A 274 24.54 3.55 11.84
N GLU A 275 24.82 3.65 13.15
CA GLU A 275 24.87 2.47 14.02
C GLU A 275 23.54 1.73 14.07
N ARG A 276 22.41 2.44 14.15
CA ARG A 276 21.06 1.85 14.15
C ARG A 276 20.81 1.06 12.86
N LEU A 277 21.17 1.62 11.70
CA LEU A 277 21.11 0.94 10.41
C LEU A 277 22.00 -0.29 10.36
N GLU A 278 23.27 -0.20 10.76
CA GLU A 278 24.16 -1.36 10.72
C GLU A 278 23.74 -2.46 11.71
N ARG A 279 23.24 -2.09 12.89
CA ARG A 279 22.67 -3.02 13.88
C ARG A 279 21.44 -3.74 13.31
N ALA A 280 20.55 -3.02 12.62
CA ALA A 280 19.38 -3.59 11.95
C ALA A 280 19.76 -4.51 10.77
N LEU A 281 20.72 -4.09 9.92
CA LEU A 281 21.25 -4.90 8.82
C LEU A 281 21.89 -6.20 9.32
N ARG A 282 22.70 -6.13 10.39
CA ARG A 282 23.31 -7.32 11.01
C ARG A 282 22.24 -8.27 11.58
N ALA A 283 21.18 -7.72 12.20
CA ALA A 283 20.06 -8.51 12.71
C ALA A 283 19.25 -9.19 11.58
N ARG A 284 18.78 -8.45 10.58
CA ARG A 284 18.02 -9.03 9.45
C ARG A 284 18.86 -10.01 8.61
N ARG A 285 20.18 -9.83 8.51
CA ARG A 285 21.12 -10.82 7.92
C ARG A 285 21.38 -12.04 8.80
N ALA A 286 21.14 -11.98 10.11
CA ALA A 286 21.15 -13.17 10.98
C ALA A 286 19.83 -13.93 10.84
N GLU A 287 18.69 -13.23 10.88
CA GLU A 287 17.35 -13.76 10.64
C GLU A 287 17.23 -14.47 9.29
N GLN A 288 17.69 -13.84 8.19
CA GLN A 288 17.72 -14.45 6.86
C GLN A 288 18.53 -15.77 6.83
N ARG A 289 19.67 -15.82 7.52
CA ARG A 289 20.48 -17.06 7.61
C ARG A 289 19.79 -18.12 8.47
N GLY A 290 19.04 -17.72 9.50
CA GLY A 290 18.19 -18.63 10.29
C GLY A 290 17.02 -19.20 9.49
N ALA A 291 16.39 -18.40 8.63
CA ALA A 291 15.32 -18.86 7.73
C ALA A 291 15.85 -19.76 6.60
N LEU A 292 17.00 -19.43 6.01
CA LEU A 292 17.67 -20.31 5.05
C LEU A 292 18.13 -21.63 5.71
N ALA A 293 18.57 -21.60 6.96
CA ALA A 293 18.96 -22.79 7.72
C ALA A 293 17.82 -23.81 7.85
N THR A 294 16.64 -23.38 8.31
CA THR A 294 15.48 -24.27 8.45
C THR A 294 15.02 -24.80 7.10
N LEU A 295 14.88 -23.94 6.08
CA LEU A 295 14.46 -24.35 4.74
C LEU A 295 15.43 -25.36 4.09
N VAL A 296 16.75 -25.21 4.29
CA VAL A 296 17.75 -26.18 3.81
C VAL A 296 17.67 -27.49 4.61
N ALA A 297 17.49 -27.43 5.93
CA ALA A 297 17.32 -28.62 6.77
C ALA A 297 16.07 -29.42 6.39
N ASP A 298 14.92 -28.75 6.22
CA ASP A 298 13.66 -29.36 5.82
C ASP A 298 13.75 -29.98 4.42
N ALA A 299 14.30 -29.25 3.44
CA ALA A 299 14.51 -29.77 2.09
C ALA A 299 15.45 -30.98 2.06
N ARG A 300 16.49 -31.00 2.90
CA ARG A 300 17.39 -32.16 3.09
C ARG A 300 16.69 -33.33 3.77
N ALA A 301 15.85 -33.09 4.79
CA ALA A 301 15.09 -34.14 5.45
C ALA A 301 14.08 -34.80 4.50
N GLU A 302 13.35 -34.02 3.69
CA GLU A 302 12.47 -34.54 2.64
C GLU A 302 13.25 -35.33 1.57
N ALA A 303 14.39 -34.82 1.09
CA ALA A 303 15.24 -35.52 0.13
C ALA A 303 15.85 -36.82 0.70
N ALA A 304 16.29 -36.82 1.96
CA ALA A 304 16.81 -38.00 2.64
C ALA A 304 15.72 -39.07 2.85
N ALA A 305 14.49 -38.68 3.21
CA ALA A 305 13.36 -39.59 3.30
C ALA A 305 13.03 -40.24 1.94
N GLN A 306 13.13 -39.49 0.84
CA GLN A 306 12.94 -40.02 -0.51
C GLN A 306 14.08 -40.97 -0.92
N LEU A 307 15.34 -40.62 -0.67
CA LEU A 307 16.49 -41.50 -0.90
C LEU A 307 16.39 -42.81 -0.12
N ALA A 308 15.92 -42.75 1.14
CA ALA A 308 15.67 -43.93 1.96
C ALA A 308 14.54 -44.82 1.40
N ALA A 309 13.44 -44.21 0.94
CA ALA A 309 12.34 -44.93 0.27
C ALA A 309 12.78 -45.59 -1.04
N LEU A 310 13.69 -44.94 -1.79
CA LEU A 310 14.31 -45.43 -3.02
C LEU A 310 15.43 -46.46 -2.79
N GLN A 311 15.95 -46.56 -1.57
CA GLN A 311 17.15 -47.33 -1.20
C GLN A 311 18.38 -46.96 -2.07
N ALA A 312 18.50 -45.69 -2.44
CA ALA A 312 19.53 -45.15 -3.31
C ALA A 312 20.41 -44.10 -2.58
N SER A 313 21.64 -43.90 -3.04
CA SER A 313 22.48 -42.79 -2.56
C SER A 313 22.25 -41.53 -3.38
N ALA A 314 22.53 -40.35 -2.79
CA ALA A 314 22.38 -39.06 -3.46
C ALA A 314 23.22 -38.95 -4.75
N GLN A 315 24.42 -39.53 -4.75
CA GLN A 315 25.33 -39.53 -5.90
C GLN A 315 24.83 -40.41 -7.06
N GLU A 316 24.06 -41.46 -6.78
CA GLU A 316 23.45 -42.31 -7.81
C GLU A 316 22.16 -41.69 -8.36
N ALA A 317 21.29 -41.17 -7.48
CA ALA A 317 19.94 -40.75 -7.86
C ALA A 317 19.88 -39.31 -8.42
N VAL A 318 20.68 -38.37 -7.90
CA VAL A 318 20.75 -36.98 -8.40
C VAL A 318 22.19 -36.45 -8.32
N PRO A 319 23.12 -36.98 -9.14
CA PRO A 319 24.55 -36.60 -9.09
C PRO A 319 24.78 -35.08 -9.23
N GLN A 320 23.96 -34.40 -10.04
CA GLN A 320 24.05 -32.94 -10.27
C GLN A 320 23.85 -32.12 -8.99
N ASN A 321 22.98 -32.56 -8.08
CA ASN A 321 22.63 -31.81 -6.86
C ASN A 321 23.18 -32.43 -5.58
N ALA A 322 23.92 -33.54 -5.67
CA ALA A 322 24.50 -34.24 -4.52
C ALA A 322 25.39 -33.32 -3.65
N GLN A 323 26.13 -32.40 -4.27
CA GLN A 323 26.95 -31.40 -3.55
C GLN A 323 26.10 -30.47 -2.67
N ALA A 324 24.92 -30.04 -3.13
CA ALA A 324 24.03 -29.17 -2.35
C ALA A 324 23.46 -29.91 -1.13
N LEU A 325 23.12 -31.19 -1.27
CA LEU A 325 22.69 -32.05 -0.15
C LEU A 325 23.83 -32.29 0.87
N SER A 326 25.08 -32.38 0.42
CA SER A 326 26.25 -32.65 1.28
C SER A 326 26.99 -31.41 1.82
N ALA A 327 26.61 -30.19 1.45
CA ALA A 327 27.30 -28.97 1.90
C ALA A 327 27.25 -28.80 3.44
N PRO A 328 28.34 -28.37 4.10
CA PRO A 328 28.43 -28.34 5.56
C PRO A 328 27.49 -27.31 6.20
N GLU A 329 27.12 -27.56 7.46
CA GLU A 329 26.33 -26.62 8.25
C GLU A 329 27.05 -25.27 8.38
N GLY A 330 26.30 -24.17 8.27
CA GLY A 330 26.86 -22.81 8.23
C GLY A 330 27.33 -22.33 6.84
N SER A 331 27.45 -23.20 5.83
CA SER A 331 27.67 -22.80 4.42
C SER A 331 26.38 -22.51 3.64
N TRP A 332 25.25 -22.41 4.35
CA TRP A 332 23.92 -22.27 3.77
C TRP A 332 23.69 -20.90 3.13
N ASN A 333 23.49 -20.91 1.82
CA ASN A 333 23.14 -19.76 0.99
C ASN A 333 21.95 -20.10 0.08
N GLU A 334 21.48 -19.11 -0.70
CA GLU A 334 20.33 -19.23 -1.59
C GLU A 334 20.55 -20.37 -2.64
N THR A 335 21.76 -20.50 -3.21
CA THR A 335 22.09 -21.55 -4.20
C THR A 335 22.10 -22.97 -3.61
N VAL A 336 22.47 -23.14 -2.34
CA VAL A 336 22.38 -24.45 -1.65
C VAL A 336 20.92 -24.83 -1.39
N LEU A 337 20.06 -23.85 -1.08
CA LEU A 337 18.62 -24.09 -0.95
C LEU A 337 18.00 -24.48 -2.30
N GLU A 338 18.28 -23.74 -3.37
CA GLU A 338 17.85 -24.09 -4.74
C GLU A 338 18.29 -25.51 -5.13
N GLY A 339 19.56 -25.85 -4.92
CA GLY A 339 20.08 -27.19 -5.19
C GLY A 339 19.41 -28.29 -4.36
N CYS A 340 19.12 -28.04 -3.08
CA CYS A 340 18.37 -29.00 -2.24
C CYS A 340 16.91 -29.15 -2.70
N MET A 341 16.25 -28.06 -3.08
CA MET A 341 14.87 -28.09 -3.61
C MET A 341 14.80 -28.79 -4.97
N ALA A 342 15.78 -28.55 -5.85
CA ALA A 342 15.91 -29.25 -7.13
C ALA A 342 16.19 -30.75 -6.93
N ALA A 343 17.08 -31.12 -5.99
CA ALA A 343 17.32 -32.51 -5.63
C ALA A 343 16.04 -33.21 -5.15
N ARG A 344 15.31 -32.58 -4.22
CA ARG A 344 14.02 -33.09 -3.71
C ARG A 344 13.01 -33.28 -4.84
N ASN A 345 12.85 -32.31 -5.74
CA ASN A 345 11.87 -32.41 -6.81
C ASN A 345 12.25 -33.56 -7.78
N ALA A 346 13.52 -33.64 -8.20
CA ALA A 346 14.01 -34.75 -9.02
C ALA A 346 13.81 -36.12 -8.35
N LEU A 347 14.07 -36.24 -7.04
CA LEU A 347 13.81 -37.45 -6.25
C LEU A 347 12.32 -37.79 -6.14
N ARG A 348 11.46 -36.79 -6.01
CA ARG A 348 9.99 -36.94 -6.00
C ARG A 348 9.50 -37.52 -7.32
N ASP A 349 9.97 -36.98 -8.44
CA ASP A 349 9.56 -37.38 -9.78
C ASP A 349 10.15 -38.75 -10.17
N LEU A 350 11.37 -39.05 -9.72
CA LEU A 350 11.99 -40.37 -9.84
C LEU A 350 11.24 -41.42 -9.00
N ALA A 351 10.85 -41.10 -7.76
CA ALA A 351 10.03 -42.00 -6.94
C ALA A 351 8.63 -42.27 -7.52
N GLN A 352 7.98 -41.25 -8.10
CA GLN A 352 6.71 -41.44 -8.81
C GLN A 352 6.86 -42.37 -10.02
N ARG A 353 7.96 -42.24 -10.78
CA ARG A 353 8.26 -43.09 -11.94
C ARG A 353 8.61 -44.54 -11.57
N ILE A 354 9.31 -44.78 -10.44
CA ILE A 354 9.55 -46.15 -9.94
C ILE A 354 8.30 -46.80 -9.35
N ALA A 355 7.37 -46.04 -8.75
CA ALA A 355 6.19 -46.58 -8.05
C ALA A 355 5.47 -47.78 -8.75
N PRO A 356 5.17 -47.77 -10.07
CA PRO A 356 4.59 -48.93 -10.75
C PRO A 356 5.50 -50.16 -10.83
N LEU A 357 6.82 -49.99 -10.91
CA LEU A 357 7.80 -51.08 -10.81
C LEU A 357 7.84 -51.63 -9.38
N GLN A 358 7.88 -50.76 -8.36
CA GLN A 358 7.90 -51.18 -6.95
C GLN A 358 6.63 -51.96 -6.59
N GLN A 359 5.45 -51.46 -6.96
CA GLN A 359 4.21 -52.21 -6.80
C GLN A 359 4.23 -53.57 -7.51
N SER A 360 4.96 -53.70 -8.61
CA SER A 360 5.08 -54.96 -9.36
C SER A 360 6.06 -55.92 -8.67
N ILE A 361 7.13 -55.40 -8.07
CA ILE A 361 8.04 -56.13 -7.17
C ILE A 361 7.26 -56.65 -5.95
N ASP A 362 6.51 -55.79 -5.26
CA ASP A 362 5.71 -56.18 -4.08
C ASP A 362 4.65 -57.23 -4.43
N LYS A 363 4.00 -57.11 -5.60
CA LYS A 363 3.10 -58.16 -6.15
C LYS A 363 3.83 -59.47 -6.44
N ARG A 364 5.13 -59.46 -6.77
CA ARG A 364 5.95 -60.68 -6.91
C ARG A 364 6.29 -61.29 -5.56
N GLU A 365 6.76 -60.49 -4.62
CA GLU A 365 7.15 -60.98 -3.29
C GLU A 365 5.95 -61.52 -2.51
N ALA A 366 4.78 -60.86 -2.60
CA ALA A 366 3.53 -61.41 -2.08
C ALA A 366 3.16 -62.76 -2.73
N MET A 367 3.36 -62.92 -4.04
CA MET A 367 3.16 -64.18 -4.77
C MET A 367 4.22 -65.26 -4.45
N LEU A 368 5.38 -64.89 -3.89
CA LEU A 368 6.36 -65.82 -3.34
C LEU A 368 6.00 -66.24 -1.91
N LEU A 369 5.53 -65.32 -1.08
CA LEU A 369 4.98 -65.64 0.25
C LEU A 369 3.76 -66.56 0.14
N GLU A 370 2.79 -66.26 -0.74
CA GLU A 370 1.66 -67.16 -1.05
C GLU A 370 2.13 -68.57 -1.48
N ARG A 371 3.32 -68.68 -2.10
CA ARG A 371 3.91 -69.95 -2.54
C ARG A 371 4.61 -70.70 -1.41
N GLU A 372 5.27 -70.00 -0.50
CA GLU A 372 5.90 -70.58 0.69
C GLU A 372 4.83 -71.04 1.70
N GLU A 373 3.79 -70.22 1.93
CA GLU A 373 2.58 -70.59 2.66
C GLU A 373 1.88 -71.80 2.04
N PHE A 374 1.70 -71.82 0.70
CA PHE A 374 1.15 -72.97 -0.02
C PHE A 374 1.95 -74.25 0.24
N PHE A 375 3.29 -74.19 0.23
CA PHE A 375 4.10 -75.38 0.51
C PHE A 375 4.04 -75.80 1.98
N ALA A 376 3.98 -74.86 2.93
CA ALA A 376 3.76 -75.17 4.34
C ALA A 376 2.39 -75.83 4.57
N GLN A 377 1.33 -75.33 3.92
CA GLN A 377 0.00 -75.93 3.95
C GLN A 377 -0.02 -77.30 3.26
N GLN A 378 0.67 -77.49 2.14
CA GLN A 378 0.79 -78.78 1.47
C GLN A 378 1.53 -79.81 2.34
N GLN A 379 2.59 -79.38 3.04
CA GLN A 379 3.33 -80.20 4.01
C GLN A 379 2.37 -80.65 5.15
N GLN A 380 1.62 -79.72 5.74
CA GLN A 380 0.65 -80.01 6.80
C GLN A 380 -0.53 -80.87 6.31
N GLN A 381 -0.98 -80.74 5.05
CA GLN A 381 -2.03 -81.59 4.49
C GLN A 381 -1.63 -83.06 4.41
N ILE A 382 -0.33 -83.38 4.26
CA ILE A 382 0.15 -84.77 4.30
C ILE A 382 -0.07 -85.37 5.70
N ASP A 383 0.14 -84.58 6.76
CA ASP A 383 -0.09 -85.01 8.15
C ASP A 383 -1.60 -85.03 8.51
N TYR A 384 -2.40 -84.10 7.98
CA TYR A 384 -3.84 -83.98 8.25
C TYR A 384 -4.76 -84.88 7.42
N SER A 385 -4.23 -85.59 6.41
CA SER A 385 -5.00 -86.44 5.48
C SER A 385 -5.81 -87.58 6.14
N ALA A 386 -5.67 -87.81 7.44
CA ALA A 386 -6.35 -88.85 8.20
C ALA A 386 -7.70 -88.42 8.86
N ARG A 387 -8.12 -87.13 8.82
CA ARG A 387 -9.29 -86.66 9.59
C ARG A 387 -10.14 -85.58 8.91
N GLY A 388 -11.39 -85.92 8.57
CA GLY A 388 -12.52 -84.98 8.52
C GLY A 388 -13.04 -84.56 7.14
N SER A 389 -14.34 -84.22 7.08
CA SER A 389 -15.10 -83.96 5.85
C SER A 389 -14.94 -82.55 5.23
N GLY A 390 -14.18 -81.65 5.85
CA GLY A 390 -13.92 -80.29 5.33
C GLY A 390 -12.88 -80.23 4.18
N LEU A 391 -12.29 -81.36 3.79
CA LEU A 391 -11.11 -81.43 2.93
C LEU A 391 -11.33 -80.81 1.53
N THR A 392 -12.54 -80.91 0.98
CA THR A 392 -12.83 -80.60 -0.44
C THR A 392 -12.65 -79.11 -0.77
N GLU A 393 -13.16 -78.20 0.06
CA GLU A 393 -13.02 -76.76 -0.18
C GLU A 393 -11.58 -76.29 0.01
N GLN A 394 -10.88 -76.85 1.00
CA GLN A 394 -9.47 -76.56 1.27
C GLN A 394 -8.60 -77.02 0.10
N LEU A 395 -8.82 -78.23 -0.44
CA LEU A 395 -8.18 -78.70 -1.67
C LEU A 395 -8.46 -77.76 -2.85
N GLN A 396 -9.72 -77.35 -3.09
CA GLN A 396 -10.04 -76.40 -4.17
C GLN A 396 -9.40 -75.02 -3.97
N ARG A 397 -9.15 -74.57 -2.74
CA ARG A 397 -8.41 -73.33 -2.45
C ARG A 397 -6.92 -73.50 -2.73
N VAL A 398 -6.34 -74.59 -2.24
CA VAL A 398 -4.94 -75.01 -2.45
C VAL A 398 -4.66 -75.15 -3.96
N GLU A 399 -5.52 -75.80 -4.74
CA GLU A 399 -5.37 -75.93 -6.19
C GLU A 399 -5.54 -74.61 -6.95
N ARG A 400 -6.48 -73.74 -6.54
CA ARG A 400 -6.60 -72.38 -7.10
C ARG A 400 -5.34 -71.55 -6.85
N MET A 401 -4.76 -71.62 -5.64
CA MET A 401 -3.48 -70.97 -5.33
C MET A 401 -2.34 -71.58 -6.16
N LYS A 402 -2.21 -72.91 -6.20
CA LYS A 402 -1.23 -73.65 -7.02
C LYS A 402 -1.27 -73.23 -8.49
N ARG A 403 -2.48 -73.11 -9.07
CA ARG A 403 -2.69 -72.66 -10.45
C ARG A 403 -2.32 -71.19 -10.64
N ARG A 404 -2.80 -70.30 -9.75
CA ARG A 404 -2.46 -68.87 -9.75
C ARG A 404 -0.94 -68.66 -9.70
N ILE A 405 -0.24 -69.37 -8.81
CA ILE A 405 1.22 -69.33 -8.67
C ILE A 405 1.88 -69.86 -9.96
N LYS A 406 1.52 -71.06 -10.43
CA LYS A 406 2.12 -71.67 -11.63
C LYS A 406 1.95 -70.84 -12.91
N GLU A 407 0.81 -70.16 -13.07
CA GLU A 407 0.52 -69.35 -14.27
C GLU A 407 0.98 -67.89 -14.16
N LYS A 408 0.74 -67.22 -13.02
CA LYS A 408 1.01 -65.76 -12.90
C LYS A 408 2.43 -65.44 -12.44
N LEU A 409 3.04 -66.23 -11.56
CA LEU A 409 4.39 -65.94 -11.05
C LEU A 409 5.49 -65.89 -12.14
N PRO A 410 5.58 -66.83 -13.11
CA PRO A 410 6.57 -66.72 -14.18
C PRO A 410 6.27 -65.52 -15.10
N ARG A 411 5.02 -65.35 -15.55
CA ARG A 411 4.61 -64.22 -16.40
C ARG A 411 4.96 -62.86 -15.78
N LEU A 412 4.74 -62.71 -14.47
CA LEU A 412 5.05 -61.49 -13.73
C LEU A 412 6.57 -61.32 -13.52
N THR A 413 7.31 -62.41 -13.30
CA THR A 413 8.79 -62.40 -13.22
C THR A 413 9.41 -61.99 -14.56
N ASP A 414 8.92 -62.50 -15.68
CA ASP A 414 9.44 -62.20 -17.02
C ASP A 414 8.96 -60.85 -17.57
N ALA A 415 7.86 -60.30 -17.02
CA ALA A 415 7.49 -58.90 -17.21
C ALA A 415 8.43 -57.97 -16.42
N LEU A 416 8.65 -58.25 -15.13
CA LEU A 416 9.58 -57.50 -14.28
C LEU A 416 11.00 -57.48 -14.82
N ARG A 417 11.57 -58.63 -15.22
CA ARG A 417 12.96 -58.67 -15.73
C ARG A 417 13.15 -57.73 -16.93
N ARG A 418 12.17 -57.65 -17.83
CA ARG A 418 12.19 -56.72 -18.98
C ARG A 418 12.00 -55.27 -18.56
N ALA A 419 11.01 -54.97 -17.73
CA ALA A 419 10.71 -53.61 -17.30
C ALA A 419 11.84 -53.01 -16.44
N LEU A 420 12.50 -53.83 -15.61
CA LEU A 420 13.66 -53.43 -14.82
C LEU A 420 14.90 -53.23 -15.69
N ALA A 421 15.20 -54.12 -16.64
CA ALA A 421 16.31 -53.92 -17.58
C ALA A 421 16.12 -52.64 -18.42
N GLN A 422 14.89 -52.34 -18.85
CA GLN A 422 14.56 -51.10 -19.55
C GLN A 422 14.70 -49.86 -18.64
N TRP A 423 14.30 -49.95 -17.37
CA TRP A 423 14.47 -48.87 -16.38
C TRP A 423 15.94 -48.56 -16.11
N GLU A 424 16.73 -49.58 -15.78
CA GLU A 424 18.16 -49.42 -15.47
C GLU A 424 18.95 -48.93 -16.70
N GLN A 425 18.51 -49.26 -17.92
CA GLN A 425 19.06 -48.72 -19.17
C GLN A 425 18.67 -47.26 -19.42
N ALA A 426 17.46 -46.84 -19.04
CA ALA A 426 16.94 -45.50 -19.31
C ALA A 426 17.43 -44.44 -18.32
N GLU A 427 17.47 -44.77 -17.02
CA GLU A 427 17.78 -43.83 -15.94
C GLU A 427 19.21 -44.05 -15.36
N GLY A 428 19.89 -45.14 -15.76
CA GLY A 428 21.30 -45.39 -15.44
C GLY A 428 21.59 -45.89 -14.01
N PHE A 429 20.58 -46.07 -13.15
CA PHE A 429 20.75 -46.55 -11.77
C PHE A 429 19.98 -47.86 -11.50
N PRO A 430 20.50 -48.74 -10.62
CA PRO A 430 19.90 -50.04 -10.34
C PRO A 430 18.70 -49.96 -9.38
N VAL A 431 17.64 -50.73 -9.64
CA VAL A 431 16.48 -50.80 -8.73
C VAL A 431 16.79 -51.74 -7.57
N ARG A 432 16.80 -51.23 -6.34
CA ARG A 432 17.11 -52.00 -5.13
C ARG A 432 15.86 -52.42 -4.36
N TYR A 433 15.91 -53.62 -3.80
CA TYR A 433 14.91 -54.15 -2.87
C TYR A 433 15.64 -54.79 -1.67
N ARG A 434 15.35 -54.31 -0.47
CA ARG A 434 16.05 -54.68 0.78
C ARG A 434 17.58 -54.54 0.64
N GLY A 435 18.02 -53.46 -0.02
CA GLY A 435 19.43 -53.13 -0.24
C GLY A 435 20.15 -53.91 -1.35
N GLN A 436 19.50 -54.86 -2.04
CA GLN A 436 20.10 -55.65 -3.14
C GLN A 436 19.47 -55.28 -4.48
N ARG A 437 20.25 -55.24 -5.57
CA ARG A 437 19.72 -55.01 -6.93
C ARG A 437 18.73 -56.13 -7.25
N TYR A 438 17.49 -55.75 -7.57
CA TYR A 438 16.42 -56.74 -7.71
C TYR A 438 16.55 -57.58 -8.99
N LEU A 439 17.16 -57.03 -10.05
CA LEU A 439 17.48 -57.80 -11.25
C LEU A 439 18.38 -59.00 -10.93
N ASP A 440 19.42 -58.81 -10.11
CA ASP A 440 20.29 -59.88 -9.61
C ASP A 440 19.50 -60.93 -8.81
N LEU A 441 18.49 -60.51 -8.03
CA LEU A 441 17.58 -61.42 -7.31
C LEU A 441 16.62 -62.20 -8.24
N LEU A 442 16.33 -61.69 -9.44
CA LEU A 442 15.57 -62.39 -10.48
C LEU A 442 16.41 -63.36 -11.33
N GLU A 443 17.73 -63.12 -11.41
CA GLU A 443 18.67 -63.94 -12.17
C GLU A 443 19.41 -64.98 -11.31
N ARG A 444 19.56 -64.71 -9.99
CA ARG A 444 20.11 -65.65 -9.02
C ARG A 444 19.38 -67.00 -9.16
N PRO A 445 20.06 -68.05 -9.67
CA PRO A 445 19.37 -69.28 -10.01
C PRO A 445 18.75 -69.85 -8.74
N VAL A 446 17.43 -70.06 -8.78
CA VAL A 446 16.69 -70.73 -7.70
C VAL A 446 17.35 -72.10 -7.52
N ARG A 447 18.19 -72.22 -6.50
CA ARG A 447 18.93 -73.46 -6.19
C ARG A 447 17.91 -74.51 -5.76
N ALA A 448 17.33 -75.20 -6.75
CA ALA A 448 16.39 -76.29 -6.57
C ALA A 448 16.95 -77.23 -5.51
N GLY A 449 16.25 -77.30 -4.37
CA GLY A 449 16.85 -77.49 -3.05
C GLY A 449 17.95 -78.53 -3.05
N ALA A 450 19.20 -78.08 -2.84
CA ALA A 450 20.43 -78.85 -3.09
C ALA A 450 20.26 -80.31 -2.66
N GLY A 451 20.12 -81.19 -3.66
CA GLY A 451 19.40 -82.44 -3.49
C GLY A 451 19.91 -83.25 -2.31
N ARG A 452 19.01 -83.69 -1.43
CA ARG A 452 19.30 -84.68 -0.38
C ARG A 452 19.80 -85.97 -1.06
N ARG A 453 21.11 -86.05 -1.34
CA ARG A 453 21.81 -87.28 -1.70
C ARG A 453 21.62 -88.22 -0.52
N ARG A 454 20.60 -89.09 -0.60
CA ARG A 454 20.43 -90.23 0.30
C ARG A 454 21.74 -91.02 0.27
N ARG A 455 22.58 -90.88 1.30
CA ARG A 455 23.75 -91.74 1.48
C ARG A 455 23.23 -93.15 1.70
N ARG A 456 23.23 -93.94 0.62
CA ARG A 456 22.88 -95.36 0.61
C ARG A 456 23.75 -96.09 1.63
N CYS A 457 23.14 -96.90 2.48
CA CYS A 457 23.88 -97.71 3.45
C CYS A 457 24.86 -98.63 2.71
N GLY A 458 26.13 -98.67 3.15
CA GLY A 458 27.19 -99.45 2.51
C GLY A 458 28.23 -99.93 3.52
N ARG A 459 28.46 -101.25 3.58
CA ARG A 459 29.47 -101.93 4.41
C ARG A 459 30.89 -101.80 3.82
N GLY A 460 31.92 -101.95 4.68
CA GLY A 460 33.35 -102.05 4.33
C GLY A 460 34.18 -101.10 5.21
N ARG A 461 34.92 -101.49 6.26
CA ARG A 461 35.80 -102.64 6.57
C ARG A 461 37.22 -102.50 5.98
N GLY A 462 38.20 -102.16 6.84
CA GLY A 462 39.65 -102.07 6.55
C GLY A 462 40.13 -100.69 6.04
N GLY A 463 41.32 -100.20 6.41
CA GLY A 463 42.24 -100.68 7.46
C GLY A 463 43.65 -100.06 7.39
N VAL A 464 44.21 -99.70 8.55
CA VAL A 464 45.65 -99.60 8.93
C VAL A 464 46.61 -98.77 8.04
N ALA A 465 47.10 -97.63 8.56
CA ALA A 465 48.54 -97.33 8.71
C ALA A 465 48.81 -96.01 9.49
N LEU A 466 49.92 -96.00 10.24
CA LEU A 466 50.59 -94.90 10.98
C LEU A 466 52.07 -94.85 10.46
N PRO A 467 53.04 -94.01 10.93
CA PRO A 467 53.08 -93.10 12.10
C PRO A 467 53.74 -91.70 11.87
N GLY A 468 53.98 -90.92 12.95
CA GLY A 468 54.79 -89.67 13.01
C GLY A 468 53.95 -88.38 13.06
N ALA A 469 53.85 -87.57 14.14
CA ALA A 469 54.69 -87.30 15.33
C ALA A 469 55.94 -86.42 15.03
N VAL A 470 56.41 -85.49 15.88
CA VAL A 470 56.33 -85.34 17.36
C VAL A 470 56.33 -83.85 17.82
N HIS A 471 55.49 -83.48 18.81
CA HIS A 471 55.48 -82.37 19.83
C HIS A 471 56.09 -80.95 19.58
N HIS A 472 56.00 -79.91 20.43
CA HIS A 472 55.41 -79.55 21.77
C HIS A 472 54.74 -78.13 21.61
N HIS A 473 54.02 -77.44 22.51
CA HIS A 473 53.45 -77.51 23.89
C HIS A 473 52.23 -76.51 23.89
N GLU A 474 51.19 -76.38 24.75
CA GLU A 474 50.83 -76.71 26.15
C GLU A 474 51.60 -75.95 27.26
N HIS A 475 51.01 -75.40 28.33
CA HIS A 475 49.74 -75.66 29.06
C HIS A 475 48.94 -74.33 29.27
N VAL A 476 47.60 -74.24 29.41
CA VAL A 476 46.60 -74.91 30.31
C VAL A 476 46.80 -74.46 31.78
N ARG A 477 45.87 -73.78 32.49
CA ARG A 477 44.42 -74.00 32.83
C ARG A 477 43.67 -72.64 32.95
N ALA A 478 42.34 -72.44 32.88
CA ALA A 478 41.09 -73.21 33.07
C ALA A 478 40.40 -73.10 34.46
N ARG A 479 39.07 -72.81 34.44
CA ARG A 479 38.01 -72.83 35.50
C ARG A 479 37.87 -71.68 36.54
N ALA A 480 36.90 -70.80 36.25
CA ALA A 480 35.57 -70.66 36.91
C ALA A 480 35.37 -70.39 38.43
N ARG A 481 34.37 -69.51 38.70
CA ARG A 481 33.53 -69.26 39.91
C ARG A 481 34.08 -68.34 41.03
N ALA A 482 33.09 -67.69 41.67
CA ALA A 482 33.08 -67.01 42.98
C ALA A 482 33.62 -65.55 43.09
N ALA A 483 33.07 -64.87 44.09
CA ALA A 483 33.30 -63.51 44.63
C ALA A 483 33.02 -63.61 46.17
N PRO A 484 33.05 -62.55 47.01
CA PRO A 484 33.50 -61.16 46.86
C PRO A 484 34.79 -60.89 47.71
N PRO A 485 35.15 -59.65 48.15
CA PRO A 485 34.49 -58.94 49.27
C PRO A 485 34.44 -57.38 49.20
N ASP A 486 33.78 -56.77 50.20
CA ASP A 486 33.98 -55.50 50.96
C ASP A 486 34.82 -54.32 50.40
N GLY A 487 34.61 -53.04 50.76
CA GLY A 487 33.66 -52.40 51.71
C GLY A 487 33.91 -50.87 51.90
N ASP A 488 33.04 -50.19 52.66
CA ASP A 488 33.01 -48.74 53.03
C ASP A 488 32.90 -47.66 51.91
N GLY A 489 32.17 -46.53 52.10
CA GLY A 489 31.28 -46.14 53.21
C GLY A 489 30.66 -44.72 53.06
N GLY A 490 29.52 -44.46 53.73
CA GLY A 490 28.79 -43.15 53.76
C GLY A 490 27.73 -42.95 52.65
N SER A 491 26.41 -43.12 52.82
CA SER A 491 25.42 -42.59 53.82
C SER A 491 25.06 -41.10 53.59
N THR A 492 23.79 -40.64 53.59
CA THR A 492 22.57 -41.11 54.28
C THR A 492 21.24 -41.00 53.48
N ALA A 493 20.22 -41.80 53.89
CA ALA A 493 18.75 -41.62 53.82
C ALA A 493 18.04 -41.37 52.45
N SER A 494 17.15 -42.23 51.92
CA SER A 494 15.78 -42.65 52.39
C SER A 494 14.67 -41.61 52.09
N SER A 495 13.48 -41.92 51.56
CA SER A 495 12.80 -43.20 51.17
C SER A 495 11.72 -42.92 50.09
N ALA A 496 11.50 -43.75 49.06
CA ALA A 496 10.56 -44.90 49.00
C ALA A 496 9.09 -44.59 49.47
N SER A 497 8.00 -44.98 48.79
CA SER A 497 7.82 -45.67 47.48
C SER A 497 6.36 -45.60 46.95
N ALA A 498 6.17 -46.04 45.69
CA ALA A 498 4.96 -46.67 45.12
C ALA A 498 3.67 -45.86 44.82
N ALA A 499 3.12 -46.17 43.63
CA ALA A 499 1.87 -45.77 43.01
C ALA A 499 0.60 -45.88 43.89
N SER A 500 -0.47 -45.11 43.65
CA SER A 500 -1.44 -45.46 42.58
C SER A 500 -2.55 -44.42 42.34
N THR A 501 -3.19 -44.56 41.17
CA THR A 501 -4.55 -44.16 40.75
C THR A 501 -5.36 -43.07 41.51
N ALA A 502 -5.65 -42.01 40.74
CA ALA A 502 -6.99 -41.53 40.38
C ALA A 502 -7.83 -40.60 41.31
N ALA A 503 -8.39 -39.60 40.62
CA ALA A 503 -9.73 -39.01 40.77
C ALA A 503 -10.08 -37.99 41.89
N ALA A 504 -10.49 -36.81 41.41
CA ALA A 504 -11.67 -36.04 41.84
C ALA A 504 -11.67 -35.22 43.14
N ALA A 505 -11.55 -33.90 42.92
CA ALA A 505 -12.51 -32.85 43.34
C ALA A 505 -12.44 -32.16 44.71
N ALA A 506 -12.75 -30.85 44.62
CA ALA A 506 -13.38 -29.96 45.61
C ALA A 506 -12.52 -29.07 46.55
N ALA A 507 -12.73 -27.75 46.34
CA ALA A 507 -12.96 -26.70 47.34
C ALA A 507 -11.80 -25.87 47.96
N ALA A 508 -11.89 -24.56 47.65
CA ALA A 508 -11.79 -23.40 48.56
C ALA A 508 -10.44 -22.75 48.93
N ALA A 509 -10.27 -21.51 48.42
CA ALA A 509 -9.59 -20.33 49.01
C ALA A 509 -8.04 -20.37 49.20
N ALA A 510 -7.29 -19.25 49.15
CA ALA A 510 -7.68 -17.83 49.03
C ALA A 510 -6.68 -16.96 48.21
N ALA A 511 -7.23 -15.91 47.57
CA ALA A 511 -6.71 -14.53 47.37
C ALA A 511 -5.24 -14.25 46.94
N LEU A 512 -5.07 -13.83 45.68
CA LEU A 512 -4.89 -12.41 45.22
C LEU A 512 -4.08 -11.41 46.08
N PRO A 513 -3.28 -10.48 45.47
CA PRO A 513 -3.82 -9.47 44.54
C PRO A 513 -2.99 -9.07 43.30
N VAL A 514 -3.66 -8.36 42.38
CA VAL A 514 -3.13 -7.72 41.15
C VAL A 514 -3.66 -6.28 41.08
N PRO A 515 -2.85 -5.26 40.72
CA PRO A 515 -3.28 -3.86 40.63
C PRO A 515 -4.02 -3.51 39.30
N PRO A 516 -4.79 -2.39 39.24
CA PRO A 516 -5.84 -2.19 38.23
C PRO A 516 -5.50 -1.18 37.10
N GLN A 517 -6.32 -1.20 36.03
CA GLN A 517 -6.52 -0.07 35.12
C GLN A 517 -7.93 0.54 35.29
N ARG A 518 -8.15 1.75 34.77
CA ARG A 518 -9.31 2.61 35.05
C ARG A 518 -9.82 3.26 33.76
N ALA A 519 -11.14 3.22 33.51
CA ALA A 519 -11.82 3.87 32.37
C ALA A 519 -12.08 5.38 32.66
N PRO A 520 -12.75 6.22 31.82
CA PRO A 520 -14.11 6.00 31.25
C PRO A 520 -14.24 6.42 29.75
N PRO A 521 -15.29 7.12 29.24
CA PRO A 521 -16.43 6.51 28.52
C PRO A 521 -16.65 7.16 27.11
N GLU A 522 -17.78 7.10 26.37
CA GLU A 522 -19.17 6.61 26.59
C GLU A 522 -19.87 6.22 25.25
N LEU A 523 -21.21 6.24 25.19
CA LEU A 523 -22.08 6.13 24.02
C LEU A 523 -23.20 7.18 24.08
N PRO A 524 -23.96 7.41 22.98
CA PRO A 524 -25.38 7.08 23.11
C PRO A 524 -25.98 6.29 21.93
N GLN A 525 -27.00 5.48 22.26
CA GLN A 525 -28.00 4.93 21.35
C GLN A 525 -29.27 5.85 21.43
N ARG A 526 -30.39 5.74 20.69
CA ARG A 526 -30.91 4.73 19.75
C ARG A 526 -32.16 5.28 19.01
N ALA A 527 -32.28 5.07 17.69
CA ALA A 527 -33.55 5.04 16.92
C ALA A 527 -33.20 4.53 15.51
N ARG A 528 -33.64 3.39 14.94
CA ARG A 528 -34.74 2.42 15.19
C ARG A 528 -36.05 2.68 14.43
N GLU A 529 -36.02 2.45 13.11
CA GLU A 529 -37.10 1.96 12.23
C GLU A 529 -36.46 1.75 10.81
N GLY A 530 -36.86 0.83 9.93
CA GLY A 530 -37.87 -0.25 10.00
C GLY A 530 -37.45 -1.51 9.21
N SER A 531 -38.39 -2.42 8.91
CA SER A 531 -38.11 -3.83 8.57
C SER A 531 -38.14 -4.23 7.09
N ASN A 532 -37.09 -4.94 6.65
CA ASN A 532 -37.05 -6.14 5.78
C ASN A 532 -37.77 -6.21 4.38
N PRO A 533 -37.40 -7.19 3.51
CA PRO A 533 -37.50 -7.03 2.04
C PRO A 533 -38.48 -7.97 1.32
N LEU A 534 -38.76 -7.71 0.02
CA LEU A 534 -39.29 -8.73 -0.90
C LEU A 534 -38.94 -8.53 -2.41
N ALA A 535 -38.41 -9.60 -3.00
CA ALA A 535 -38.61 -10.15 -4.35
C ALA A 535 -38.90 -9.29 -5.62
N LYS A 536 -37.96 -9.39 -6.60
CA LYS A 536 -38.08 -10.17 -7.88
C LYS A 536 -38.92 -9.61 -9.05
N ALA A 537 -38.54 -10.07 -10.26
CA ALA A 537 -39.04 -9.73 -11.61
C ALA A 537 -38.57 -8.35 -12.13
N LEU A 538 -38.37 -8.14 -13.43
CA LEU A 538 -38.66 -8.98 -14.60
C LEU A 538 -37.41 -9.55 -15.30
N ALA A 539 -37.60 -10.63 -16.06
CA ALA A 539 -36.61 -11.16 -16.99
C ALA A 539 -37.29 -11.55 -18.31
N ALA A 540 -36.75 -11.06 -19.43
CA ALA A 540 -37.05 -11.51 -20.79
C ALA A 540 -35.88 -11.12 -21.71
N GLY A 541 -35.36 -11.99 -22.58
CA GLY A 541 -35.61 -13.43 -22.67
C GLY A 541 -34.89 -14.05 -23.88
N GLY A 542 -34.37 -15.28 -23.71
CA GLY A 542 -33.74 -16.07 -24.77
C GLY A 542 -32.30 -15.65 -25.16
N GLY A 543 -31.48 -16.53 -25.73
CA GLY A 543 -31.72 -17.97 -25.91
C GLY A 543 -30.85 -18.59 -27.01
N GLY A 544 -29.94 -19.50 -26.63
CA GLY A 544 -29.06 -20.24 -27.55
C GLY A 544 -27.85 -19.42 -28.06
N GLY A 545 -26.80 -20.08 -28.59
CA GLY A 545 -26.58 -21.53 -28.63
C GLY A 545 -25.60 -21.94 -29.74
N GLY A 546 -24.45 -22.50 -29.35
CA GLY A 546 -23.34 -22.80 -30.27
C GLY A 546 -22.53 -21.57 -30.68
N GLY A 547 -21.28 -21.68 -31.13
CA GLY A 547 -20.47 -22.88 -31.30
C GLY A 547 -19.98 -23.05 -32.75
N GLY A 548 -18.70 -22.81 -32.98
CA GLY A 548 -18.07 -22.96 -34.31
C GLY A 548 -16.90 -21.99 -34.47
N ALA A 549 -15.74 -22.51 -34.85
CA ALA A 549 -14.58 -21.73 -35.28
C ALA A 549 -14.25 -22.10 -36.73
N ALA A 550 -13.84 -21.11 -37.54
CA ALA A 550 -13.22 -21.31 -38.84
C ALA A 550 -12.52 -20.03 -39.33
N ASP A 551 -11.39 -20.18 -40.04
CA ASP A 551 -10.74 -19.13 -40.83
C ASP A 551 -11.57 -18.73 -42.07
N GLY A 552 -11.37 -17.52 -42.62
CA GLY A 552 -12.26 -17.00 -43.68
C GLY A 552 -11.82 -15.79 -44.52
N ALA A 553 -10.53 -15.64 -44.80
CA ALA A 553 -9.89 -14.88 -45.91
C ALA A 553 -10.66 -13.84 -46.80
N ARG A 554 -9.98 -12.69 -47.01
CA ARG A 554 -9.87 -11.83 -48.24
C ARG A 554 -10.99 -10.84 -48.67
N GLY A 555 -10.56 -9.57 -48.79
CA GLY A 555 -11.01 -8.59 -49.80
C GLY A 555 -12.33 -7.86 -49.52
N SER A 556 -12.71 -6.79 -50.24
CA SER A 556 -11.95 -5.87 -51.13
C SER A 556 -12.85 -4.67 -51.48
N SER A 557 -12.30 -3.45 -51.57
CA SER A 557 -12.95 -2.25 -52.20
C SER A 557 -14.29 -1.78 -51.59
N SER A 558 -14.84 -0.58 -51.82
CA SER A 558 -14.32 0.77 -52.16
C SER A 558 -15.47 1.79 -52.00
N ALA A 559 -15.17 3.07 -51.72
CA ALA A 559 -16.06 4.26 -51.79
C ALA A 559 -17.40 4.22 -50.99
N ASP A 560 -17.79 5.22 -50.19
CA ASP A 560 -18.06 6.63 -50.55
C ASP A 560 -17.80 7.59 -49.35
N THR A 561 -17.44 8.88 -49.48
CA THR A 561 -18.05 10.04 -50.21
C THR A 561 -19.34 10.51 -49.50
N LEU A 562 -19.33 11.45 -48.54
CA LEU A 562 -19.08 12.91 -48.68
C LEU A 562 -18.74 13.63 -47.32
N PRO A 563 -18.33 14.93 -47.32
CA PRO A 563 -17.69 15.60 -46.16
C PRO A 563 -18.57 16.57 -45.33
N PRO A 564 -18.08 17.03 -44.14
CA PRO A 564 -18.71 18.11 -43.38
C PRO A 564 -18.47 19.52 -43.99
N PRO A 565 -19.34 20.51 -43.71
CA PRO A 565 -19.25 21.85 -44.28
C PRO A 565 -18.15 22.72 -43.65
N ARG A 566 -17.48 23.53 -44.48
CA ARG A 566 -16.60 24.64 -44.06
C ARG A 566 -17.37 25.96 -44.12
N ASN A 567 -17.26 26.79 -43.09
CA ASN A 567 -17.53 28.23 -43.17
C ASN A 567 -16.19 29.00 -43.19
N PRO A 568 -16.03 30.07 -44.00
CA PRO A 568 -14.72 30.67 -44.25
C PRO A 568 -14.45 31.97 -43.48
N LEU A 569 -13.14 32.30 -43.40
CA LEU A 569 -12.56 33.66 -43.40
C LEU A 569 -13.14 34.72 -42.45
N LEU A 570 -12.37 35.06 -41.40
CA LEU A 570 -12.20 36.45 -40.98
C LEU A 570 -10.84 36.68 -40.29
N LYS A 571 -10.13 37.74 -40.74
CA LYS A 571 -8.96 38.43 -40.14
C LYS A 571 -7.90 37.59 -39.43
N ALA A 572 -6.73 37.50 -40.07
CA ALA A 572 -5.47 37.41 -39.33
C ALA A 572 -5.26 38.69 -38.49
N ALA A 573 -4.90 38.52 -37.22
CA ALA A 573 -4.43 39.58 -36.33
C ALA A 573 -3.02 39.25 -35.85
N GLN A 574 -2.22 40.27 -35.57
CA GLN A 574 -0.79 40.09 -35.26
C GLN A 574 -0.57 39.31 -33.97
N ALA A 575 0.38 38.37 -33.99
CA ALA A 575 0.92 37.79 -32.77
C ALA A 575 1.68 38.88 -31.98
N PRO A 576 1.49 38.99 -30.65
CA PRO A 576 2.29 39.89 -29.83
C PRO A 576 3.75 39.41 -29.79
N PRO A 577 4.74 40.32 -29.68
CA PRO A 577 6.13 39.93 -29.51
C PRO A 577 6.33 39.18 -28.18
N PRO A 578 7.26 38.20 -28.10
CA PRO A 578 7.53 37.50 -26.86
C PRO A 578 8.06 38.46 -25.81
N LEU A 579 7.40 38.51 -24.65
CA LEU A 579 7.91 39.23 -23.48
C LEU A 579 9.25 38.63 -23.05
N PRO A 580 10.23 39.44 -22.64
CA PRO A 580 11.52 38.93 -22.18
C PRO A 580 11.31 38.09 -20.91
N VAL A 581 11.55 36.79 -20.99
CA VAL A 581 11.61 35.90 -19.84
C VAL A 581 12.75 36.39 -18.94
N ARG A 582 12.40 37.08 -17.85
CA ARG A 582 13.34 37.32 -16.76
C ARG A 582 13.66 35.96 -16.14
N ALA A 583 14.80 35.41 -16.55
CA ALA A 583 15.46 34.35 -15.81
C ALA A 583 15.87 34.91 -14.45
N ASN A 584 14.99 34.75 -13.45
CA ASN A 584 15.41 34.63 -12.07
C ASN A 584 16.20 33.31 -11.96
N GLY A 585 17.42 33.31 -12.47
CA GLY A 585 18.34 32.21 -12.21
C GLY A 585 18.69 32.22 -10.73
N ASP A 586 18.63 31.06 -10.10
CA ASP A 586 19.19 30.86 -8.77
C ASP A 586 20.71 31.02 -8.83
N ALA A 587 21.14 32.27 -8.80
CA ALA A 587 22.53 32.69 -8.76
C ALA A 587 23.09 32.33 -7.39
N ASN A 588 23.41 31.05 -7.21
CA ASN A 588 24.15 30.53 -6.07
C ASN A 588 25.39 31.42 -5.89
N PRO A 589 25.47 32.23 -4.82
CA PRO A 589 26.45 33.30 -4.75
C PRO A 589 27.84 32.67 -4.70
N ARG A 590 28.70 33.05 -5.66
CA ARG A 590 30.12 32.72 -5.58
C ARG A 590 30.63 33.18 -4.21
N PRO A 591 31.41 32.36 -3.49
CA PRO A 591 31.94 32.76 -2.19
C PRO A 591 32.69 34.09 -2.35
N LEU A 592 32.30 35.07 -1.54
CA LEU A 592 32.89 36.40 -1.57
C LEU A 592 34.33 36.26 -1.10
N SER A 593 35.30 36.55 -1.97
CA SER A 593 36.69 36.67 -1.54
C SER A 593 36.81 37.72 -0.44
N MET A 594 37.84 37.65 0.40
CA MET A 594 38.06 38.61 1.48
C MET A 594 38.00 40.08 1.00
N GLN A 595 38.52 40.36 -0.19
CA GLN A 595 38.43 41.68 -0.82
C GLN A 595 36.98 42.09 -1.16
N GLY A 596 36.12 41.15 -1.58
CA GLY A 596 34.70 41.39 -1.82
C GLY A 596 33.89 41.63 -0.54
N LEU A 597 34.29 41.03 0.59
CA LEU A 597 33.72 41.34 1.91
C LEU A 597 34.15 42.72 2.41
N GLU A 598 35.43 43.07 2.26
CA GLU A 598 35.97 44.40 2.57
C GLU A 598 35.32 45.49 1.68
N GLU A 599 35.11 45.21 0.39
CA GLU A 599 34.43 46.13 -0.53
C GLU A 599 32.93 46.27 -0.24
N LEU A 600 32.24 45.19 0.18
CA LEU A 600 30.83 45.27 0.61
C LEU A 600 30.64 46.14 1.86
N LEU A 601 31.60 46.13 2.78
CA LEU A 601 31.62 47.05 3.93
C LEU A 601 31.92 48.49 3.48
N ALA A 602 32.89 48.70 2.59
CA ALA A 602 33.22 50.03 2.07
C ALA A 602 32.09 50.66 1.23
N ARG A 603 31.25 49.84 0.57
CA ARG A 603 30.13 50.27 -0.29
C ARG A 603 28.83 50.60 0.46
N GLN A 604 28.80 50.69 1.80
CA GLN A 604 27.63 51.14 2.57
C GLN A 604 27.79 52.54 3.19
N PRO A 605 27.74 53.63 2.40
CA PRO A 605 27.69 54.98 2.94
C PRO A 605 26.33 55.27 3.59
N GLY A 606 26.29 55.44 4.92
CA GLY A 606 25.14 56.03 5.60
C GLY A 606 24.78 55.44 6.97
N LEU A 607 25.15 54.19 7.26
CA LEU A 607 24.87 53.56 8.57
C LEU A 607 25.86 54.01 9.65
N GLN A 608 25.88 55.31 9.95
CA GLN A 608 26.32 55.77 11.27
C GLN A 608 25.31 55.27 12.30
N SER A 609 25.78 54.54 13.31
CA SER A 609 24.96 54.02 14.40
C SER A 609 24.14 55.16 15.04
N PRO A 610 22.80 55.11 15.04
CA PRO A 610 22.00 56.15 15.69
C PRO A 610 22.33 56.17 17.20
N PRO A 611 22.41 57.35 17.83
CA PRO A 611 22.73 57.44 19.24
C PRO A 611 21.68 56.67 20.06
N ARG A 612 22.15 55.92 21.08
CA ARG A 612 21.33 55.02 21.92
C ARG A 612 20.08 55.67 22.54
N SER A 613 20.02 57.00 22.60
CA SER A 613 18.88 57.80 23.08
C SER A 613 17.67 57.87 22.13
N GLN A 614 17.80 57.53 20.84
CA GLN A 614 16.69 57.64 19.88
C GLN A 614 15.82 56.37 19.76
N VAL A 615 16.40 55.19 19.96
CA VAL A 615 15.69 53.90 19.80
C VAL A 615 14.55 53.73 20.81
N THR A 616 14.71 54.26 22.03
CA THR A 616 13.68 54.23 23.08
C THR A 616 12.49 55.14 22.76
N ALA A 617 12.69 56.26 22.05
CA ALA A 617 11.64 57.20 21.71
C ALA A 617 10.67 56.61 20.66
N ALA A 618 11.18 55.93 19.64
CA ALA A 618 10.36 55.28 18.61
C ALA A 618 9.50 54.15 19.19
N ALA A 619 10.06 53.33 20.10
CA ALA A 619 9.32 52.28 20.79
C ALA A 619 8.21 52.83 21.71
N ALA A 620 8.47 53.96 22.40
CA ALA A 620 7.47 54.62 23.23
C ALA A 620 6.31 55.21 22.41
N ALA A 621 6.59 55.76 21.22
CA ALA A 621 5.56 56.28 20.32
C ALA A 621 4.62 55.18 19.80
N ALA A 622 5.16 54.01 19.42
CA ALA A 622 4.35 52.87 18.96
C ALA A 622 3.42 52.33 20.07
N ALA A 623 3.89 52.29 21.33
CA ALA A 623 3.09 51.83 22.47
C ALA A 623 1.91 52.77 22.83
N ALA A 624 1.94 54.03 22.39
CA ALA A 624 0.89 55.02 22.68
C ALA A 624 -0.33 54.94 21.73
N ALA A 625 -0.22 54.20 20.61
CA ALA A 625 -1.24 54.18 19.55
C ALA A 625 -2.31 53.08 19.70
N VAL A 626 -2.22 52.22 20.72
CA VAL A 626 -3.19 51.12 20.93
C VAL A 626 -4.42 51.63 21.70
N PRO A 627 -5.63 51.64 21.11
CA PRO A 627 -6.84 52.05 21.82
C PRO A 627 -7.19 51.02 22.89
N ARG A 628 -7.25 51.45 24.16
CA ARG A 628 -7.74 50.60 25.25
C ARG A 628 -9.23 50.30 25.03
N PRO A 629 -9.68 49.03 25.15
CA PRO A 629 -11.10 48.72 25.09
C PRO A 629 -11.84 49.37 26.28
N GLY A 630 -12.88 50.15 25.98
CA GLY A 630 -13.70 50.81 27.00
C GLY A 630 -14.51 49.79 27.79
N GLY A 631 -14.13 49.57 29.05
CA GLY A 631 -14.86 48.68 29.96
C GLY A 631 -16.12 49.35 30.51
N ASP A 632 -17.22 49.29 29.77
CA ASP A 632 -18.50 49.83 30.23
C ASP A 632 -19.06 49.00 31.40
N ARG A 633 -19.12 49.63 32.58
CA ARG A 633 -19.74 49.10 33.80
C ARG A 633 -20.66 50.15 34.43
N SER A 634 -21.55 50.71 33.62
CA SER A 634 -22.72 51.45 34.11
C SER A 634 -23.79 50.46 34.63
N GLY A 635 -23.92 50.35 35.95
CA GLY A 635 -24.84 49.40 36.59
C GLY A 635 -26.20 50.01 36.92
N ALA A 636 -27.29 49.31 36.55
CA ALA A 636 -28.65 49.67 36.96
C ALA A 636 -29.11 48.78 38.15
N ARG A 637 -29.36 49.42 39.30
CA ARG A 637 -30.02 48.82 40.47
C ARG A 637 -31.10 49.78 41.00
N ARG A 638 -32.33 49.67 40.48
CA ARG A 638 -33.60 49.89 41.18
C ARG A 638 -34.76 49.46 40.29
#